data_AF-A0A2D5XZX5-F1
#
_entry.id   AF-A0A2D5XZX5-F1
#
_cell.length_a   1.000
_cell.length_b   1.000
_cell.length_c   1.000
_cell.angle_alpha   90.00
_cell.angle_beta   90.00
_cell.angle_gamma   90.00
#
_symmetry.space_group_name_H-M   'P 1'
#
loop_
_entity.id
_entity.type
_entity.pdbx_description
1 polymer ?
#
loop_
_entity_poly.entity_id
_entity_poly.type
_entity_poly.pdbx_seq_one_letter_code
_entity_poly.pdbx_strand_id
1 'polypeptide(L)'
;MKNKSVWTPSYRLVIFVPEQDMDAFMKAVSAHIPSFMGPYDHVAWWSEEGVEQFRALEGAQPAQGMVGQVERDSCRRVELSLPYDQDMLDRFVQAVILPSHPWEKPVIYIYNAQNLA
;
A
#
# COMPACT_ATOMS: atom_id res chain seq x y z
N MET A 1 31.99 -22.30 -8.64
CA MET A 1 30.77 -21.99 -7.87
C MET A 1 30.17 -20.74 -8.48
N LYS A 2 28.92 -20.75 -8.96
CA LYS A 2 28.30 -19.54 -9.50
C LYS A 2 28.08 -18.56 -8.35
N ASN A 3 28.62 -17.35 -8.44
CA ASN A 3 28.27 -16.26 -7.52
C ASN A 3 26.75 -16.07 -7.60
N LYS A 4 26.02 -16.47 -6.57
CA LYS A 4 24.59 -16.14 -6.46
C LYS A 4 24.51 -14.64 -6.22
N SER A 5 23.58 -13.98 -6.91
CA SER A 5 23.24 -12.58 -6.65
C SER A 5 22.88 -12.43 -5.17
N VAL A 6 23.39 -11.38 -4.52
CA VAL A 6 22.92 -10.97 -3.19
C VAL A 6 21.57 -10.24 -3.28
N TRP A 7 21.02 -10.06 -4.48
CA TRP A 7 19.75 -9.40 -4.73
C TRP A 7 18.70 -10.38 -5.21
N THR A 8 17.49 -10.28 -4.66
CA THR A 8 16.30 -11.07 -5.02
C THR A 8 15.21 -10.13 -5.55
N PRO A 9 14.59 -10.43 -6.70
CA PRO A 9 13.46 -9.66 -7.22
C PRO A 9 12.28 -9.59 -6.22
N SER A 10 11.55 -8.49 -6.27
CA SER A 10 10.39 -8.24 -5.41
C SER A 10 9.46 -7.20 -6.02
N TYR A 11 8.26 -7.07 -5.47
CA TYR A 11 7.41 -5.90 -5.69
C TYR A 11 7.54 -4.93 -4.53
N ARG A 12 7.56 -3.63 -4.85
CA ARG A 12 7.37 -2.54 -3.91
C ARG A 12 6.02 -1.89 -4.19
N LEU A 13 5.11 -1.97 -3.24
CA LEU A 13 3.81 -1.33 -3.30
C LEU A 13 3.90 0.03 -2.62
N VAL A 14 3.28 1.03 -3.21
CA VAL A 14 3.11 2.37 -2.64
C VAL A 14 1.63 2.68 -2.61
N ILE A 15 1.12 3.01 -1.43
CA ILE A 15 -0.29 3.27 -1.17
C ILE A 15 -0.38 4.58 -0.39
N PHE A 16 -1.41 5.39 -0.63
CA PHE A 16 -1.67 6.60 0.16
C PHE A 16 -2.88 6.35 1.03
N VAL A 17 -2.74 6.55 2.34
CA VAL A 17 -3.78 6.21 3.31
C VAL A 17 -4.08 7.45 4.15
N PRO A 18 -5.36 7.80 4.37
CA PRO A 18 -5.73 8.90 5.25
C PRO A 18 -5.14 8.72 6.64
N GLU A 19 -4.62 9.80 7.24
CA GLU A 19 -3.96 9.78 8.54
C GLU A 19 -4.81 9.11 9.62
N GLN A 20 -6.10 9.47 9.67
CA GLN A 20 -7.07 8.96 10.63
C GLN A 20 -7.32 7.44 10.51
N ASP A 21 -7.03 6.84 9.35
CA ASP A 21 -7.27 5.43 9.05
C ASP A 21 -6.00 4.58 9.15
N MET A 22 -4.84 5.20 9.39
CA MET A 22 -3.53 4.54 9.39
C MET A 22 -3.43 3.37 10.36
N ASP A 23 -3.87 3.53 11.60
CA ASP A 23 -3.77 2.46 12.61
C ASP A 23 -4.64 1.26 12.24
N ALA A 24 -5.86 1.51 11.75
CA ALA A 24 -6.78 0.47 11.31
C ALA A 24 -6.24 -0.26 10.07
N PHE A 25 -5.75 0.50 9.09
CA PHE A 25 -5.13 -0.02 7.88
C PHE A 25 -3.90 -0.89 8.20
N MET A 26 -2.95 -0.38 8.98
CA MET A 26 -1.73 -1.12 9.33
C MET A 26 -2.04 -2.37 10.14
N LYS A 27 -3.00 -2.31 11.08
CA LYS A 27 -3.44 -3.49 11.83
C LYS A 27 -4.01 -4.58 10.91
N ALA A 28 -4.81 -4.20 9.92
CA ALA A 28 -5.40 -5.14 8.98
C ALA A 28 -4.37 -5.71 7.99
N VAL A 29 -3.47 -4.87 7.49
CA VAL A 29 -2.52 -5.25 6.43
C VAL A 29 -1.34 -6.04 6.97
N SER A 30 -0.76 -5.63 8.11
CA SER A 30 0.53 -6.18 8.55
C SER A 30 0.50 -7.66 8.88
N ALA A 31 -0.65 -8.21 9.31
CA ALA A 31 -0.82 -9.64 9.57
C ALA A 31 -0.74 -10.51 8.29
N HIS A 32 -0.89 -9.89 7.11
CA HIS A 32 -0.85 -10.57 5.82
C HIS A 32 0.46 -10.32 5.05
N ILE A 33 1.34 -9.44 5.54
CA ILE A 33 2.63 -9.20 4.92
C ILE A 33 3.46 -10.48 5.06
N PRO A 34 3.90 -11.11 3.95
CA PRO A 34 4.70 -12.32 4.00
C PRO A 34 6.04 -12.03 4.69
N SER A 35 6.48 -12.92 5.56
CA SER A 35 7.84 -12.88 6.09
C SER A 35 8.80 -13.45 5.04
N PHE A 36 9.38 -12.57 4.22
CA PHE A 36 10.37 -12.94 3.20
C PHE A 36 11.63 -12.06 3.23
N MET A 37 11.68 -11.06 4.11
CA MET A 37 12.82 -10.16 4.31
C MET A 37 13.57 -10.49 5.61
N GLY A 38 14.07 -11.73 5.73
CA GLY A 38 14.76 -12.19 6.94
C GLY A 38 13.80 -12.48 8.11
N PRO A 39 14.29 -12.53 9.36
CA PRO A 39 13.54 -12.98 10.53
C PRO A 39 12.65 -11.87 11.13
N TYR A 40 11.95 -11.12 10.28
CA TYR A 40 11.03 -10.06 10.68
C TYR A 40 9.69 -10.25 10.00
N ASP A 41 8.63 -9.88 10.70
CA ASP A 41 7.25 -9.82 10.21
C ASP A 41 6.74 -8.37 10.30
N HIS A 42 5.55 -8.11 9.73
CA HIS A 42 4.89 -6.80 9.80
C HIS A 42 5.74 -5.61 9.25
N VAL A 43 6.74 -5.88 8.40
CA VAL A 43 7.66 -4.86 7.87
C VAL A 43 6.93 -3.94 6.89
N ALA A 44 6.79 -2.69 7.29
CA ALA A 44 6.24 -1.61 6.50
C ALA A 44 7.02 -0.31 6.77
N TRP A 45 7.05 0.57 5.79
CA TRP A 45 7.51 1.94 5.97
C TRP A 45 6.35 2.88 5.68
N TRP A 46 6.24 3.97 6.43
CA TRP A 46 5.33 5.06 6.06
C TRP A 46 5.98 6.41 6.33
N SER A 47 5.56 7.41 5.55
CA SER A 47 6.03 8.79 5.69
C SER A 47 5.39 9.50 6.87
N GLU A 48 5.91 10.69 7.19
CA GLU A 48 5.12 11.73 7.85
C GLU A 48 3.90 12.12 7.00
N GLU A 49 2.98 12.86 7.59
CA GLU A 49 1.80 13.37 6.92
C GLU A 49 2.13 14.26 5.70
N GLY A 50 1.42 14.02 4.60
CA GLY A 50 1.33 14.88 3.44
C GLY A 50 -0.13 15.23 3.12
N VAL A 51 -0.34 15.98 2.05
CA VAL A 51 -1.69 16.39 1.61
C VAL A 51 -2.02 15.74 0.28
N GLU A 52 -3.11 14.99 0.23
CA GLU A 52 -3.73 14.55 -1.01
C GLU A 52 -4.84 15.52 -1.41
N GLN A 53 -5.01 15.77 -2.71
CA GLN A 53 -6.09 16.60 -3.23
C GLN A 53 -6.90 15.82 -4.27
N PHE A 54 -8.22 15.82 -4.12
CA PHE A 54 -9.13 15.18 -5.06
C PHE A 54 -10.41 16.01 -5.24
N ARG A 55 -11.20 15.65 -6.25
CA ARG A 55 -12.56 16.14 -6.42
C ARG A 55 -13.43 14.98 -6.86
N ALA A 56 -14.37 14.58 -6.02
CA ALA A 56 -15.35 13.57 -6.36
C ALA A 56 -16.23 14.06 -7.53
N LEU A 57 -16.41 13.21 -8.54
CA LEU A 57 -17.28 13.48 -9.68
C LEU A 57 -18.69 12.92 -9.42
N GLU A 58 -19.65 13.33 -10.25
CA GLU A 58 -21.00 12.77 -10.19
C GLU A 58 -20.96 11.24 -10.31
N GLY A 59 -21.66 10.55 -9.41
CA GLY A 59 -21.67 9.08 -9.32
C GLY A 59 -20.61 8.46 -8.40
N ALA A 60 -19.65 9.24 -7.87
CA ALA A 60 -18.73 8.77 -6.84
C ALA A 60 -19.41 8.68 -5.46
N GLN A 61 -18.96 7.77 -4.60
CA GLN A 61 -19.37 7.66 -3.20
C GLN A 61 -18.15 7.94 -2.31
N PRO A 62 -17.70 9.20 -2.24
CA PRO A 62 -16.46 9.51 -1.55
C PRO A 62 -16.61 9.23 -0.05
N ALA A 63 -15.61 8.56 0.53
CA ALA A 63 -15.54 8.36 1.98
C ALA A 63 -15.39 9.69 2.75
N GLN A 64 -14.82 10.71 2.09
CA GLN A 64 -14.59 12.05 2.63
C GLN A 64 -14.94 13.12 1.61
N GLY A 65 -15.53 14.24 2.08
CA GLY A 65 -15.84 15.40 1.26
C GLY A 65 -17.13 15.30 0.44
N MET A 66 -17.31 16.24 -0.50
CA MET A 66 -18.54 16.38 -1.29
C MET A 66 -18.31 16.31 -2.80
N VAL A 67 -19.26 15.70 -3.51
CA VAL A 67 -19.27 15.67 -5.00
C VAL A 67 -19.23 17.09 -5.56
N GLY A 68 -18.34 17.31 -6.52
CA GLY A 68 -18.14 18.60 -7.19
C GLY A 68 -17.20 19.57 -6.45
N GLN A 69 -16.76 19.27 -5.23
CA GLN A 69 -15.85 20.12 -4.45
C GLN A 69 -14.42 19.58 -4.45
N VAL A 70 -13.44 20.49 -4.47
CA VAL A 70 -12.03 20.12 -4.32
C VAL A 70 -11.74 19.98 -2.84
N GLU A 71 -11.36 18.77 -2.44
CA GLU A 71 -11.02 18.38 -1.08
C GLU A 71 -9.51 18.25 -0.93
N ARG A 72 -9.04 18.44 0.30
CA ARG A 72 -7.64 18.24 0.68
C ARG A 72 -7.59 17.50 2.00
N ASP A 73 -7.03 16.30 1.98
CA ASP A 73 -6.99 15.42 3.15
C ASP A 73 -5.55 15.05 3.51
N SER A 74 -5.37 14.92 4.82
CA SER A 74 -4.18 14.44 5.50
C SER A 74 -3.95 12.96 5.17
N CYS A 75 -2.82 12.63 4.54
CA CYS A 75 -2.50 11.27 4.10
C CYS A 75 -1.04 10.90 4.35
N ARG A 76 -0.76 9.63 4.61
CA ARG A 76 0.60 9.07 4.63
C ARG A 76 0.85 8.21 3.41
N ARG A 77 2.08 8.28 2.89
CA ARG A 77 2.60 7.31 1.92
C ARG A 77 3.02 6.06 2.70
N VAL A 78 2.43 4.91 2.37
CA VAL A 78 2.79 3.60 2.89
C VAL A 78 3.52 2.81 1.82
N GLU A 79 4.62 2.17 2.21
CA GLU A 79 5.42 1.30 1.36
C GLU A 79 5.52 -0.10 1.94
N LEU A 80 5.15 -1.08 1.11
CA LEU A 80 5.20 -2.51 1.45
C LEU A 80 6.04 -3.25 0.43
N SER A 81 6.70 -4.31 0.85
CA SER A 81 7.41 -5.20 -0.08
C SER A 81 6.70 -6.55 -0.14
N LEU A 82 6.63 -7.14 -1.33
CA LEU A 82 6.13 -8.50 -1.55
C LEU A 82 7.13 -9.31 -2.38
N PRO A 83 7.14 -10.65 -2.26
CA PRO A 83 7.84 -11.52 -3.20
C PRO A 83 7.47 -11.21 -4.64
N TYR A 84 8.38 -11.47 -5.58
CA TYR A 84 8.11 -11.32 -7.01
C TYR A 84 7.25 -12.48 -7.52
N ASP A 85 5.98 -12.47 -7.11
CA ASP A 85 4.94 -13.45 -7.41
C ASP A 85 3.64 -12.69 -7.74
N GLN A 86 3.24 -12.73 -9.01
CA GLN A 86 2.08 -11.99 -9.51
C GLN A 86 0.77 -12.46 -8.86
N ASP A 87 0.60 -13.77 -8.65
CA ASP A 87 -0.62 -14.31 -8.06
C ASP A 87 -0.74 -13.90 -6.58
N MET A 88 0.39 -13.85 -5.87
CA MET A 88 0.44 -13.32 -4.51
C MET A 88 0.11 -11.82 -4.48
N LEU A 89 0.70 -11.03 -5.38
CA LEU A 89 0.42 -9.60 -5.50
C LEU A 89 -1.07 -9.34 -5.72
N ASP A 90 -1.69 -10.01 -6.69
CA ASP A 90 -3.10 -9.84 -7.01
C ASP A 90 -4.01 -10.22 -5.83
N ARG A 91 -3.73 -11.36 -5.18
CA ARG A 91 -4.47 -11.77 -3.97
C ARG A 91 -4.29 -10.79 -2.82
N PHE A 92 -3.07 -10.30 -2.60
CA PHE A 92 -2.79 -9.37 -1.51
C PHE A 92 -3.52 -8.04 -1.73
N VAL A 93 -3.50 -7.52 -2.96
CA VAL A 93 -4.25 -6.29 -3.29
C VAL A 93 -5.75 -6.51 -3.11
N GLN A 94 -6.32 -7.57 -3.68
CA GLN A 94 -7.77 -7.82 -3.67
C GLN A 94 -8.33 -8.18 -2.30
N ALA A 95 -7.62 -9.03 -1.54
CA ALA A 95 -8.14 -9.59 -0.30
C ALA A 95 -7.70 -8.79 0.95
N VAL A 96 -6.66 -7.96 0.84
CA VAL A 96 -6.08 -7.25 2.00
C VAL A 96 -6.13 -5.75 1.82
N ILE A 97 -5.52 -5.21 0.76
CA ILE A 97 -5.44 -3.75 0.59
C ILE A 97 -6.81 -3.13 0.32
N LEU A 98 -7.55 -3.62 -0.68
CA LEU A 98 -8.84 -3.02 -1.05
C LEU A 98 -9.87 -3.04 0.09
N PRO A 99 -10.06 -4.14 0.84
CA PRO A 99 -11.03 -4.15 1.94
C PRO A 99 -10.60 -3.34 3.17
N SER A 100 -9.30 -3.07 3.32
CA SER A 100 -8.76 -2.32 4.47
C SER A 100 -8.67 -0.82 4.20
N HIS A 101 -8.91 -0.39 2.96
CA HIS A 101 -8.73 0.99 2.54
C HIS A 101 -10.07 1.76 2.53
N PRO A 102 -10.13 3.01 3.05
CA PRO A 102 -11.38 3.78 3.10
C PRO A 102 -11.88 4.22 1.71
N TRP A 103 -10.98 4.57 0.78
CA TRP A 103 -11.38 4.96 -0.57
C TRP A 103 -11.91 3.78 -1.40
N GLU A 104 -12.97 4.03 -2.19
CA GLU A 104 -13.55 3.05 -3.12
C GLU A 104 -12.51 2.50 -4.13
N LYS A 105 -11.56 3.35 -4.54
CA LYS A 105 -10.47 3.02 -5.45
C LYS A 105 -9.18 3.65 -4.94
N PRO A 106 -8.40 2.95 -4.10
CA PRO A 106 -7.11 3.46 -3.67
C PRO A 106 -6.14 3.62 -4.82
N VAL A 107 -5.32 4.68 -4.77
CA VAL A 107 -4.17 4.82 -5.65
C VAL A 107 -3.07 3.89 -5.15
N ILE A 108 -2.74 2.88 -5.96
CA ILE A 108 -1.69 1.91 -5.66
C ILE A 108 -0.68 1.93 -6.80
N TYR A 109 0.59 2.23 -6.49
CA TYR A 109 1.70 2.03 -7.43
C TYR A 109 2.44 0.74 -7.09
N ILE A 110 2.80 -0.01 -8.13
CA ILE A 110 3.60 -1.23 -8.02
C ILE A 110 4.88 -1.02 -8.82
N TYR A 111 6.02 -1.18 -8.15
CA TYR A 111 7.33 -1.10 -8.76
C TYR A 111 8.01 -2.48 -8.70
N ASN A 112 8.69 -2.85 -9.78
CA ASN A 112 9.66 -3.93 -9.75
C ASN A 112 10.88 -3.45 -8.96
N ALA A 113 11.25 -4.18 -7.92
CA ALA A 113 12.37 -3.86 -7.05
C ALA A 113 13.27 -5.09 -6.86
N GLN A 114 14.42 -4.87 -6.23
CA GLN A 114 15.27 -5.95 -5.74
C GLN A 114 15.63 -5.67 -4.28
N ASN A 115 15.57 -6.70 -3.45
CA ASN A 115 15.97 -6.62 -2.04
C ASN A 115 17.20 -7.48 -1.80
N LEU A 116 17.94 -7.14 -0.75
CA LEU A 116 19.05 -7.99 -0.28
C LEU A 116 18.48 -9.36 0.14
N ALA A 117 19.10 -10.42 -0.36
CA ALA A 117 18.73 -11.83 -0.15
C ALA A 117 19.30 -12.39 1.16
#